data_AF-A0A497LIR1-F1
#
_entry.id   AF-A0A497LIR1-F1
#
_cell.length_a   1.000
_cell.length_b   1.000
_cell.length_c   1.000
_cell.angle_alpha   90.00
_cell.angle_beta   90.00
_cell.angle_gamma   90.00
#
_symmetry.space_group_name_H-M   'P 1'
#
loop_
_entity.id
_entity.type
_entity.pdbx_description
1 polymer ?
#
loop_
_entity_poly.entity_id
_entity_poly.type
_entity_poly.pdbx_seq_one_letter_code
_entity_poly.pdbx_strand_id
1 'polypeptide(L)'
;MANKVVLVSGPSGCRIYEKLIEVKRFGESMNKKVHLIRIFDEMRKIEPKLDERTILNYPADRLQNLRYEAISRIKDKIHSEEGLFLVRTPVIFYWSGNIIYGLSYSDVEVLDPDLFLVIIEDVMRVKYIMK
;
A
#
# COMPACT_ATOMS: atom_id res chain seq x y z
N MET A 1 -2.46 -23.80 1.36
CA MET A 1 -2.50 -23.16 2.71
C MET A 1 -3.46 -21.98 2.63
N ALA A 2 -4.18 -21.62 3.70
CA ALA A 2 -4.98 -20.39 3.67
C ALA A 2 -4.07 -19.19 3.37
N ASN A 3 -4.46 -18.35 2.42
CA ASN A 3 -3.70 -17.16 2.06
C ASN A 3 -3.66 -16.20 3.24
N LYS A 4 -2.52 -15.53 3.41
CA LYS A 4 -2.35 -14.53 4.46
C LYS A 4 -2.26 -13.16 3.84
N VAL A 5 -3.13 -12.24 4.25
CA VAL A 5 -3.21 -10.89 3.73
C VAL A 5 -2.79 -9.91 4.82
N VAL A 6 -1.77 -9.12 4.54
CA VAL A 6 -1.27 -8.08 5.45
C VAL A 6 -1.42 -6.73 4.75
N LEU A 7 -2.23 -5.86 5.33
CA LEU A 7 -2.31 -4.47 4.93
C LEU A 7 -1.17 -3.69 5.58
N VAL A 8 -0.24 -3.21 4.76
CA VAL A 8 0.95 -2.49 5.23
C VAL A 8 0.80 -0.99 4.95
N SER A 9 0.99 -0.18 5.99
CA SER A 9 0.95 1.27 5.90
C SER A 9 2.03 1.96 6.71
N GLY A 10 2.10 3.28 6.55
CA GLY A 10 2.94 4.19 7.30
C GLY A 10 3.11 5.53 6.56
N PRO A 11 3.75 6.51 7.21
CA PRO A 11 3.87 7.87 6.68
C PRO A 11 4.69 7.90 5.39
N SER A 12 4.50 8.92 4.56
CA SER A 12 5.41 9.18 3.45
C SER A 12 6.84 9.39 3.96
N GLY A 13 7.84 8.85 3.24
CA GLY A 13 9.26 9.06 3.56
C GLY A 13 9.93 8.02 4.45
N CYS A 14 9.19 7.09 5.08
CA CYS A 14 9.78 6.01 5.91
C CYS A 14 10.27 4.78 5.12
N ARG A 15 10.43 4.92 3.79
CA ARG A 15 11.03 3.91 2.90
C ARG A 15 10.43 2.50 3.06
N ILE A 16 9.12 2.44 3.35
CA ILE A 16 8.40 1.17 3.60
C ILE A 16 8.51 0.23 2.43
N TYR A 17 8.42 0.75 1.21
CA TYR A 17 8.42 -0.12 0.03
C TYR A 17 9.76 -0.85 -0.11
N GLU A 18 10.87 -0.15 0.15
CA GLU A 18 12.21 -0.73 0.17
C GLU A 18 12.35 -1.79 1.27
N LYS A 19 11.86 -1.51 2.48
CA LYS A 19 11.83 -2.49 3.58
C LYS A 19 10.99 -3.72 3.21
N LEU A 20 9.86 -3.54 2.53
CA LEU A 20 9.01 -4.66 2.10
C LEU A 20 9.64 -5.49 0.98
N ILE A 21 10.47 -4.89 0.12
CA ILE A 21 11.29 -5.64 -0.85
C ILE A 21 12.27 -6.56 -0.12
N GLU A 22 12.90 -6.09 0.96
CA GLU A 22 13.78 -6.92 1.79
C GLU A 22 13.01 -8.06 2.48
N VAL A 23 11.83 -7.78 3.03
CA VAL A 23 10.94 -8.80 3.61
C VAL A 23 10.54 -9.86 2.57
N LYS A 24 10.18 -9.44 1.36
CA LYS A 24 9.86 -10.36 0.25
C LYS A 24 11.04 -11.27 -0.06
N ARG A 25 12.24 -10.70 -0.24
CA ARG A 25 13.47 -11.47 -0.51
C ARG A 25 13.79 -12.47 0.60
N PHE A 26 13.61 -12.06 1.86
CA PHE A 26 13.82 -12.93 3.02
C PHE A 26 12.79 -14.07 3.07
N GLY A 27 11.52 -13.79 2.79
CA GLY A 27 10.51 -14.85 2.69
C GLY A 27 10.81 -15.84 1.56
N GLU A 28 11.23 -15.33 0.40
CA GLU A 28 11.60 -16.15 -0.76
C GLU A 28 12.83 -17.02 -0.47
N SER A 29 13.82 -16.53 0.27
CA SER A 29 14.98 -17.36 0.69
C SER A 29 14.60 -18.49 1.65
N MET A 30 13.44 -18.38 2.31
CA MET A 30 12.83 -19.42 3.15
C MET A 30 11.80 -20.29 2.39
N ASN A 31 11.82 -20.28 1.05
CA ASN A 31 10.85 -20.96 0.18
C ASN A 31 9.38 -20.57 0.47
N LYS A 32 9.14 -19.32 0.86
CA LYS A 32 7.78 -18.76 1.00
C LYS A 32 7.42 -17.94 -0.23
N LYS A 33 6.22 -18.15 -0.76
CA LYS A 33 5.65 -17.28 -1.81
C LYS A 33 5.19 -15.97 -1.16
N VAL A 34 5.83 -14.85 -1.54
CA VAL A 34 5.49 -13.52 -1.03
C VAL A 34 5.12 -12.59 -2.19
N HIS A 35 3.89 -12.09 -2.16
CA HIS A 35 3.33 -11.14 -3.11
C HIS A 35 3.40 -9.74 -2.52
N LEU A 36 4.26 -8.88 -3.06
CA LEU A 36 4.30 -7.47 -2.69
C LEU A 36 3.49 -6.68 -3.72
N ILE A 37 2.42 -6.03 -3.26
CA ILE A 37 1.47 -5.32 -4.10
C ILE A 37 1.32 -3.90 -3.60
N ARG A 38 1.41 -2.91 -4.49
CA ARG A 38 1.00 -1.53 -4.18
C ARG A 38 -0.35 -1.27 -4.83
N ILE A 39 -1.33 -0.76 -4.06
CA ILE A 39 -2.64 -0.39 -4.64
C ILE A 39 -2.44 0.61 -5.79
N PHE A 40 -1.52 1.57 -5.63
CA PHE A 40 -1.18 2.52 -6.69
C PHE A 40 -0.73 1.86 -7.99
N ASP A 41 0.06 0.78 -7.94
CA ASP A 41 0.51 0.08 -9.16
C ASP A 41 -0.66 -0.59 -9.88
N GLU A 42 -1.59 -1.18 -9.14
CA GLU A 42 -2.81 -1.75 -9.71
C GLU A 42 -3.71 -0.66 -10.31
N MET A 43 -3.83 0.50 -9.66
CA MET A 43 -4.51 1.67 -10.23
C MET A 43 -3.83 2.13 -11.53
N ARG A 44 -2.50 2.15 -11.57
CA ARG A 44 -1.73 2.56 -12.75
C ARG A 44 -1.83 1.56 -13.91
N LYS A 45 -2.08 0.28 -13.64
CA LYS A 45 -2.42 -0.69 -14.70
C LYS A 45 -3.77 -0.41 -15.37
N ILE A 46 -4.68 0.27 -14.66
CA ILE A 46 -6.00 0.69 -15.18
C ILE A 46 -5.87 2.04 -15.89
N GLU A 47 -5.14 2.98 -15.29
CA GLU A 47 -4.89 4.32 -15.81
C GLU A 47 -3.37 4.59 -15.90
N PRO A 48 -2.71 4.24 -17.02
CA PRO A 48 -1.25 4.32 -17.16
C PRO A 48 -0.65 5.71 -16.98
N LYS A 49 -1.46 6.76 -17.14
CA LYS A 49 -1.09 8.18 -16.98
C LYS A 49 -1.06 8.63 -15.51
N LEU A 50 -1.46 7.79 -14.56
CA LEU A 50 -1.31 8.08 -13.14
C LEU A 50 0.17 8.23 -12.76
N ASP A 51 0.46 9.31 -12.03
CA ASP A 51 1.78 9.61 -11.47
C ASP A 51 1.61 9.88 -9.96
N GLU A 52 2.45 9.27 -9.13
CA GLU A 52 2.42 9.42 -7.67
C GLU A 52 2.56 10.88 -7.23
N ARG A 53 3.24 11.71 -8.02
CA ARG A 53 3.45 13.14 -7.71
C ARG A 53 2.22 14.00 -7.98
N THR A 54 1.33 13.56 -8.86
CA THR A 54 0.17 14.33 -9.33
C THR A 54 -1.15 13.63 -9.10
N ILE A 55 -1.15 12.42 -8.55
CA ILE A 55 -2.36 11.62 -8.31
C ILE A 55 -3.40 12.38 -7.50
N LEU A 56 -2.97 13.20 -6.53
CA LEU A 56 -3.89 13.96 -5.68
C LEU A 56 -4.50 15.19 -6.38
N ASN A 57 -4.13 15.46 -7.64
CA ASN A 57 -4.80 16.44 -8.51
C ASN A 57 -5.95 15.81 -9.33
N TYR A 58 -6.10 14.47 -9.32
CA TYR A 58 -7.19 13.82 -10.03
C TYR A 58 -8.53 14.06 -9.32
N PRO A 59 -9.65 14.06 -10.07
CA PRO A 59 -10.99 14.07 -9.48
C PRO A 59 -11.16 12.95 -8.44
N ALA A 60 -11.74 13.28 -7.29
CA ALA A 60 -11.85 12.37 -6.15
C ALA A 60 -12.68 11.11 -6.45
N ASP A 61 -13.77 11.27 -7.20
CA ASP A 61 -14.63 10.20 -7.71
C ASP A 61 -13.86 9.26 -8.65
N ARG A 62 -13.02 9.81 -9.53
CA ARG A 62 -12.17 9.02 -10.41
C ARG A 62 -11.14 8.22 -9.63
N LEU A 63 -10.48 8.83 -8.65
CA LEU A 63 -9.53 8.13 -7.77
C LEU A 63 -10.20 7.01 -6.96
N GLN A 64 -11.43 7.25 -6.48
CA GLN A 64 -12.20 6.24 -5.77
C GLN A 64 -12.54 5.06 -6.68
N ASN A 65 -13.02 5.30 -7.89
CA ASN A 65 -13.34 4.24 -8.86
C ASN A 65 -12.09 3.43 -9.24
N LEU A 66 -10.97 4.10 -9.49
CA LEU A 66 -9.69 3.43 -9.79
C LEU A 66 -9.22 2.55 -8.63
N ARG A 67 -9.39 3.03 -7.39
CA ARG A 67 -9.05 2.25 -6.19
C ARG A 67 -9.95 1.04 -6.01
N TYR A 68 -11.26 1.17 -6.22
CA TYR A 68 -12.18 0.02 -6.16
C TYR A 68 -11.85 -1.05 -7.20
N GLU A 69 -11.59 -0.66 -8.45
CA GLU A 69 -11.20 -1.61 -9.48
C GLU A 69 -9.83 -2.25 -9.19
N ALA A 70 -8.86 -1.46 -8.72
CA ALA A 70 -7.56 -1.98 -8.29
C ALA A 70 -7.70 -3.02 -7.18
N ILE A 71 -8.52 -2.74 -6.16
CA ILE A 71 -8.77 -3.66 -5.05
C ILE A 71 -9.47 -4.93 -5.51
N SER A 72 -10.41 -4.84 -6.45
CA SER A 72 -11.04 -6.03 -7.05
C SER A 72 -9.99 -6.93 -7.71
N ARG A 73 -9.06 -6.37 -8.49
CA ARG A 73 -7.97 -7.14 -9.10
C ARG A 73 -7.04 -7.77 -8.06
N ILE A 74 -6.78 -7.06 -6.96
CA ILE A 74 -5.97 -7.59 -5.84
C ILE A 74 -6.70 -8.76 -5.19
N LYS A 75 -8.02 -8.65 -4.97
CA LYS A 75 -8.85 -9.73 -4.43
C LYS A 75 -8.80 -10.96 -5.33
N ASP A 76 -8.95 -10.79 -6.64
CA ASP A 76 -8.88 -11.90 -7.60
C ASP A 76 -7.50 -12.59 -7.56
N LYS A 77 -6.42 -11.80 -7.42
CA LYS A 77 -5.06 -12.31 -7.24
C LYS A 77 -4.91 -13.08 -5.91
N ILE A 78 -5.47 -12.56 -4.82
CA ILE A 78 -5.50 -13.23 -3.52
C ILE A 78 -6.27 -14.55 -3.58
N HIS A 79 -7.34 -14.66 -4.40
CA HIS A 79 -8.10 -15.90 -4.53
C HIS A 79 -7.42 -16.93 -5.43
N SER A 80 -6.63 -16.49 -6.42
CA SER A 80 -6.04 -17.36 -7.43
C SER A 80 -4.61 -17.81 -7.13
N GLU A 81 -3.87 -17.08 -6.30
CA GLU A 81 -2.48 -17.38 -5.98
C GLU A 81 -2.31 -17.76 -4.50
N GLU A 82 -1.46 -18.76 -4.23
CA GLU A 82 -1.08 -19.09 -2.86
C GLU A 82 0.06 -18.19 -2.35
N GLY A 83 0.00 -17.78 -1.09
CA GLY A 83 1.13 -17.15 -0.40
C GLY A 83 0.78 -16.10 0.65
N LEU A 84 1.80 -15.32 1.03
CA LEU A 84 1.68 -14.12 1.85
C LEU A 84 1.54 -12.90 0.95
N PHE A 85 0.46 -12.14 1.11
CA PHE A 85 0.16 -10.92 0.37
C PHE A 85 0.44 -9.71 1.24
N LEU A 86 1.47 -8.94 0.88
CA LEU A 86 1.82 -7.68 1.48
C LEU A 86 1.22 -6.57 0.62
N VAL A 87 0.04 -6.08 0.99
CA VAL A 87 -0.69 -5.04 0.27
C VAL A 87 -0.34 -3.68 0.88
N ARG A 88 0.50 -2.92 0.17
CA ARG A 88 0.97 -1.61 0.61
C ARG A 88 0.05 -0.51 0.12
N THR A 89 -0.40 0.31 1.06
CA THR A 89 -1.07 1.58 0.77
C THR A 89 -0.92 2.56 1.94
N PRO A 90 -0.76 3.86 1.69
CA PRO A 90 -0.82 4.87 2.75
C PRO A 90 -2.24 4.92 3.32
N VAL A 91 -2.40 4.96 4.63
CA VAL A 91 -3.71 5.10 5.27
C VAL A 91 -4.22 6.52 5.14
N ILE A 92 -3.34 7.51 5.27
CA ILE A 92 -3.63 8.94 5.17
C ILE A 92 -2.58 9.64 4.31
N PHE A 93 -3.03 10.60 3.51
CA PHE A 93 -2.22 11.59 2.81
C PHE A 93 -2.62 13.00 3.26
N TYR A 94 -1.63 13.89 3.35
CA TYR A 94 -1.89 15.34 3.44
C TYR A 94 -1.62 15.98 2.07
N TRP A 95 -2.61 16.68 1.54
CA TRP A 95 -2.49 17.36 0.25
C TRP A 95 -3.33 18.62 0.19
N SER A 96 -2.70 19.72 -0.24
CA SER A 96 -3.36 21.02 -0.42
C SER A 96 -4.24 21.43 0.78
N GLY A 97 -3.75 21.19 2.01
CA GLY A 97 -4.45 21.49 3.26
C GLY A 97 -5.52 20.48 3.69
N ASN A 98 -5.74 19.39 2.94
CA ASN A 98 -6.75 18.39 3.21
C ASN A 98 -6.14 17.03 3.59
N ILE A 99 -6.87 16.28 4.41
CA ILE A 99 -6.61 14.86 4.71
C ILE A 99 -7.33 14.03 3.65
N ILE A 100 -6.58 13.15 2.99
CA ILE A 100 -7.12 12.20 2.02
C ILE A 100 -6.87 10.79 2.57
N TYR A 101 -7.92 9.98 2.63
CA TYR A 101 -7.83 8.59 3.07
C TYR A 101 -7.43 7.69 1.90
N GLY A 102 -6.37 6.91 2.07
CA GLY A 102 -5.91 5.95 1.05
C GLY A 102 -6.60 4.59 1.11
N LEU A 103 -7.37 4.34 2.17
CA LEU A 103 -8.25 3.19 2.33
C LEU A 103 -9.57 3.63 2.96
N SER A 104 -10.66 3.06 2.48
CA SER A 104 -11.97 3.11 3.12
C SER A 104 -12.25 1.81 3.89
N TYR A 105 -13.30 1.81 4.71
CA TYR A 105 -13.74 0.59 5.40
C TYR A 105 -14.17 -0.51 4.42
N SER A 106 -14.88 -0.15 3.34
CA SER A 106 -15.26 -1.10 2.28
C SER A 106 -14.05 -1.72 1.59
N ASP A 107 -12.97 -0.95 1.41
CA ASP A 107 -11.70 -1.48 0.86
C ASP A 107 -11.11 -2.58 1.76
N VAL A 108 -11.21 -2.39 3.08
CA VAL A 108 -10.76 -3.36 4.08
C VAL A 108 -11.62 -4.62 4.05
N GLU A 109 -12.95 -4.48 4.01
CA GLU A 109 -13.87 -5.63 3.95
C GLU A 109 -13.63 -6.49 2.69
N VAL A 110 -13.30 -5.86 1.57
CA VAL A 110 -13.03 -6.58 0.32
C VAL A 110 -11.70 -7.33 0.36
N LEU A 111 -10.69 -6.76 1.00
CA LEU A 111 -9.35 -7.36 1.11
C LEU A 111 -9.24 -8.40 2.22
N ASP A 112 -10.13 -8.37 3.22
CA ASP A 112 -10.18 -9.30 4.37
C ASP A 112 -8.80 -9.58 4.99
N PRO A 113 -8.11 -8.54 5.51
CA PRO A 113 -6.75 -8.67 6.01
C PRO A 113 -6.68 -9.48 7.32
N ASP A 114 -5.72 -10.41 7.41
CA ASP A 114 -5.38 -11.08 8.67
C ASP A 114 -4.64 -10.15 9.64
N LEU A 115 -3.96 -9.13 9.12
CA LEU A 115 -3.11 -8.23 9.90
C LEU A 115 -3.04 -6.83 9.28
N PHE A 116 -3.10 -5.82 10.14
CA PHE A 116 -2.69 -4.46 9.82
C PHE A 116 -1.28 -4.21 10.37
N LEU A 117 -0.35 -3.84 9.49
CA LEU A 117 1.02 -3.51 9.85
C LEU A 117 1.28 -2.03 9.57
N VAL A 118 1.44 -1.23 10.63
CA VAL A 118 1.82 0.18 10.52
C VAL A 118 3.29 0.33 10.89
N ILE A 119 4.11 0.73 9.90
CA ILE A 119 5.53 0.98 10.09
C ILE A 119 5.72 2.47 10.34
N ILE A 120 6.31 2.81 11.49
CA ILE A 120 6.67 4.18 11.85
C ILE A 120 8.19 4.20 12.00
N GLU A 121 8.84 5.05 11.22
CA GLU A 121 10.27 5.35 11.36
C GLU A 121 10.39 6.74 11.95
N ASP A 122 11.44 6.98 12.74
CA ASP A 122 11.61 8.22 13.50
C ASP A 122 11.47 9.44 12.58
N VAL A 123 10.37 10.18 12.74
CA VAL A 123 9.94 11.24 11.83
C VAL A 123 10.85 12.47 11.96
N MET A 124 11.71 12.50 13.00
CA MET A 124 12.66 13.56 13.25
C MET A 124 14.09 13.02 13.26
N ARG A 125 14.84 13.26 12.17
CA ARG A 125 16.27 13.51 12.38
C ARG A 125 16.36 14.77 13.24
N VAL A 126 16.64 14.60 14.53
CA VAL A 126 17.03 15.72 15.40
C VAL A 126 18.18 16.43 14.70
N LYS A 127 17.91 17.60 14.10
CA LYS A 127 18.98 18.51 13.70
C LYS A 127 19.61 18.97 15.01
N TYR A 128 20.72 18.37 15.40
CA TYR A 128 21.63 18.98 16.36
C TYR A 128 22.05 20.33 15.76
N ILE A 129 21.40 21.40 16.18
CA ILE A 129 21.94 22.74 16.03
C ILE A 129 23.02 22.82 17.11
N MET A 130 24.28 22.58 16.72
CA MET A 130 25.40 22.99 17.57
C MET A 130 25.32 24.51 17.72
N LYS A 131 25.10 24.95 18.95
CA LYS A 131 25.27 26.34 19.38
C LYS A 131 26.73 26.73 19.33
#